data_AF-A0A2V5U1I9-F1
#
_entry.id   AF-A0A2V5U1I9-F1
#
_cell.length_a   1.000
_cell.length_b   1.000
_cell.length_c   1.000
_cell.angle_alpha   90.00
_cell.angle_beta   90.00
_cell.angle_gamma   90.00
#
_symmetry.space_group_name_H-M   'P 1'
#
loop_
_entity.id
_entity.type
_entity.pdbx_description
1 polymer ?
#
loop_
_entity_poly.entity_id
_entity_poly.type
_entity_poly.pdbx_seq_one_letter_code
_entity_poly.pdbx_strand_id
1 'polypeptide(L)'
;MKWITREKVKVDRVACPWLIKNFVDPQAEFIFVPANQVETKARELGATPFDIDGCELGHHGEDVSFNSILKKYNLTDPALVLLGEIVRAADSHPSKPHPAGEGLRWIAHGFNALGFSDHEILNSATWRHSTENTSIW
;
A
#
# COMPACT_ATOMS: atom_id res chain seq x y z
N MET A 1 -0.04 -10.06 11.79
CA MET A 1 0.21 -8.76 12.44
C MET A 1 -0.91 -7.79 12.05
N LYS A 2 -1.28 -6.86 12.93
CA LYS A 2 -2.27 -5.82 12.62
C LYS A 2 -1.58 -4.56 12.12
N TRP A 3 -2.10 -3.99 11.05
CA TRP A 3 -1.62 -2.80 10.37
C TRP A 3 -2.75 -1.79 10.29
N ILE A 4 -2.45 -0.52 10.55
CA ILE A 4 -3.47 0.52 10.62
C ILE A 4 -3.07 1.76 9.83
N THR A 5 -4.02 2.32 9.11
CA THR A 5 -3.87 3.60 8.41
C THR A 5 -5.22 4.34 8.36
N ARG A 6 -5.24 5.52 7.74
CA ARG A 6 -6.47 6.27 7.55
C ARG A 6 -7.34 5.70 6.42
N GLU A 7 -8.64 5.85 6.57
CA GLU A 7 -9.64 5.53 5.55
C GLU A 7 -9.48 6.36 4.26
N LYS A 8 -10.17 5.95 3.20
CA LYS A 8 -10.14 6.54 1.83
C LYS A 8 -8.79 6.33 1.17
N VAL A 9 -8.50 5.06 0.92
CA VAL A 9 -7.20 4.61 0.42
C VAL A 9 -6.84 5.25 -0.91
N LYS A 10 -5.56 5.60 -1.02
CA LYS A 10 -4.91 6.08 -2.25
C LYS A 10 -3.88 5.06 -2.70
N VAL A 11 -3.11 5.41 -3.72
CA VAL A 11 -2.12 4.53 -4.35
C VAL A 11 -1.26 3.81 -3.30
N ASP A 12 -0.60 4.55 -2.39
CA ASP A 12 0.34 3.95 -1.43
C ASP A 12 -0.38 3.08 -0.38
N ARG A 13 -1.58 3.46 0.07
CA ARG A 13 -2.43 2.64 0.98
C ARG A 13 -3.04 1.40 0.33
N VAL A 14 -2.95 1.25 -0.99
CA VAL A 14 -3.31 0.01 -1.70
C VAL A 14 -2.06 -0.84 -1.96
N ALA A 15 -0.97 -0.20 -2.36
CA ALA A 15 0.29 -0.87 -2.68
C ALA A 15 0.97 -1.47 -1.44
N CYS A 16 1.00 -0.75 -0.31
CA CYS A 16 1.62 -1.20 0.93
C CYS A 16 0.97 -2.50 1.46
N PRO A 17 -0.37 -2.63 1.56
CA PRO A 17 -1.00 -3.88 1.93
C PRO A 17 -0.63 -5.08 1.05
N TRP A 18 -0.50 -4.87 -0.27
CA TRP A 18 -0.04 -5.92 -1.19
C TRP A 18 1.40 -6.34 -0.88
N LEU A 19 2.32 -5.37 -0.71
CA LEU A 19 3.72 -5.65 -0.36
C LEU A 19 3.81 -6.42 0.97
N ILE A 20 3.09 -5.95 1.99
CA ILE A 20 3.08 -6.56 3.31
C ILE A 20 2.57 -8.01 3.23
N LYS A 21 1.44 -8.26 2.57
CA LYS A 21 0.89 -9.61 2.47
C LYS A 21 1.77 -10.59 1.71
N ASN A 22 2.52 -10.12 0.71
CA ASN A 22 3.32 -11.02 -0.14
C ASN A 22 4.75 -11.23 0.38
N PHE A 23 5.32 -10.25 1.10
CA PHE A 23 6.76 -10.27 1.42
C PHE A 23 7.08 -10.06 2.90
N VAL A 24 6.12 -9.66 3.73
CA VAL A 24 6.35 -9.39 5.17
C VAL A 24 5.56 -10.35 6.06
N ASP A 25 4.25 -10.43 5.85
CA ASP A 25 3.32 -11.21 6.67
C ASP A 25 2.06 -11.60 5.87
N PRO A 26 1.97 -12.86 5.41
CA PRO A 26 0.81 -13.38 4.70
C PRO A 26 -0.51 -13.32 5.50
N GLN A 27 -0.43 -13.26 6.83
CA GLN A 27 -1.57 -13.17 7.74
C GLN A 27 -1.82 -11.73 8.22
N ALA A 28 -1.30 -10.73 7.51
CA ALA A 28 -1.52 -9.33 7.84
C ALA A 28 -3.00 -8.94 7.77
N GLU A 29 -3.47 -8.29 8.84
CA GLU A 29 -4.79 -7.67 8.95
C GLU A 29 -4.65 -6.15 8.81
N PHE A 30 -5.50 -5.53 7.99
CA PHE A 30 -5.49 -4.09 7.75
C PHE A 30 -6.71 -3.43 8.36
N ILE A 31 -6.50 -2.30 9.02
CA ILE A 31 -7.51 -1.55 9.74
C ILE A 31 -7.51 -0.12 9.18
N PHE A 32 -8.69 0.33 8.77
CA PHE A 32 -8.91 1.67 8.25
C PHE A 32 -9.80 2.45 9.22
N VAL A 33 -9.32 3.62 9.65
CA VAL A 33 -10.06 4.48 10.59
C VAL A 33 -9.98 5.94 10.14
N PRO A 34 -10.84 6.84 10.63
CA PRO A 34 -10.67 8.27 10.43
C PRO A 34 -9.27 8.74 10.84
N ALA A 35 -8.68 9.69 10.10
CA ALA A 35 -7.28 10.09 10.29
C ALA A 35 -6.96 10.53 11.74
N ASN A 36 -7.90 11.19 12.42
CA ASN A 36 -7.75 11.63 13.81
C ASN A 36 -7.85 10.49 14.86
N GLN A 37 -8.17 9.27 14.44
CA GLN A 37 -8.28 8.10 15.34
C GLN A 37 -7.11 7.12 15.20
N VAL A 38 -6.26 7.27 14.18
CA VAL A 38 -5.22 6.27 13.86
C VAL A 38 -4.28 6.04 15.03
N GLU A 39 -3.74 7.09 15.65
CA GLU A 39 -2.80 6.96 16.76
C GLU A 39 -3.42 6.26 17.98
N THR A 40 -4.63 6.68 18.37
CA THR A 40 -5.36 6.09 19.51
C THR A 40 -5.67 4.62 19.24
N LYS A 41 -6.20 4.28 18.06
CA LYS A 41 -6.57 2.91 17.70
C LYS A 41 -5.35 2.02 17.50
N ALA A 42 -4.23 2.56 16.99
CA ALA A 42 -2.97 1.84 16.89
C ALA A 42 -2.51 1.32 18.26
N ARG A 43 -2.54 2.20 19.29
CA ARG A 43 -2.20 1.83 20.67
C ARG A 43 -3.17 0.81 21.26
N GLU A 44 -4.47 1.03 21.12
CA GLU A 44 -5.51 0.14 21.66
C GLU A 44 -5.44 -1.27 21.08
N LEU A 45 -5.15 -1.38 19.78
CA LEU A 45 -5.20 -2.64 19.05
C LEU A 45 -3.83 -3.33 18.91
N GLY A 46 -2.76 -2.68 19.37
CA GLY A 46 -1.38 -3.11 19.12
C GLY A 46 -1.07 -3.19 17.62
N ALA A 47 -1.63 -2.26 16.83
CA ALA A 47 -1.49 -2.24 15.38
C ALA A 47 -0.34 -1.33 14.94
N THR A 48 0.40 -1.73 13.92
CA THR A 48 1.52 -0.95 13.36
C THR A 48 0.98 0.11 12.40
N PRO A 49 1.18 1.42 12.68
CA PRO A 49 0.77 2.47 11.77
C PRO A 49 1.67 2.52 10.53
N PHE A 50 1.07 2.79 9.37
CA PHE A 50 1.78 3.04 8.11
C PHE A 50 1.04 4.09 7.27
N ASP A 51 1.76 4.79 6.39
CA ASP A 51 1.22 5.90 5.58
C ASP A 51 0.41 6.90 6.42
N ILE A 52 1.04 7.36 7.50
CA ILE A 52 0.58 8.45 8.37
C ILE A 52 1.76 9.40 8.60
N ASP A 53 1.49 10.69 8.67
CA ASP A 53 2.50 11.71 8.93
C ASP A 53 3.26 11.41 10.23
N GLY A 54 4.59 11.42 10.15
CA GLY A 54 5.47 11.23 11.31
C GLY A 54 5.60 9.79 11.83
N CYS A 55 4.91 8.79 11.25
CA CYS A 55 5.13 7.40 11.62
C CYS A 55 6.40 6.81 10.98
N GLU A 56 6.97 5.78 11.60
CA GLU A 56 8.17 5.10 11.10
C GLU A 56 8.00 4.62 9.65
N LEU A 57 6.84 4.06 9.33
CA LEU A 57 6.46 3.55 8.01
C LEU A 57 5.59 4.55 7.23
N GLY A 58 5.92 5.84 7.34
CA GLY A 58 5.31 6.93 6.57
C GLY A 58 6.23 7.42 5.46
N HIS A 59 5.95 8.64 4.98
CA HIS A 59 6.77 9.31 3.98
C HIS A 59 8.00 9.95 4.61
N HIS A 60 9.17 9.80 3.99
CA HIS A 60 10.44 10.37 4.45
C HIS A 60 11.25 10.95 3.29
N GLY A 61 11.34 12.29 3.21
CA GLY A 61 11.95 12.94 2.05
C GLY A 61 11.12 12.71 0.79
N GLU A 62 11.72 12.14 -0.25
CA GLU A 62 10.98 11.73 -1.47
C GLU A 62 10.37 10.32 -1.35
N ASP A 63 10.73 9.54 -0.34
CA ASP A 63 10.22 8.18 -0.19
C ASP A 63 8.78 8.18 0.33
N VAL A 64 7.97 7.32 -0.27
CA VAL A 64 6.62 7.00 0.21
C VAL A 64 6.66 5.78 1.14
N SER A 65 5.54 5.42 1.75
CA SER A 65 5.47 4.34 2.74
C SER A 65 5.90 3.00 2.14
N PHE A 66 5.63 2.75 0.86
CA PHE A 66 6.14 1.58 0.15
C PHE A 66 7.68 1.47 0.26
N ASN A 67 8.40 2.57 -0.01
CA ASN A 67 9.86 2.60 0.10
C ASN A 67 10.32 2.40 1.57
N SER A 68 9.62 3.00 2.52
CA SER A 68 9.89 2.84 3.95
C SER A 68 9.76 1.38 4.40
N ILE A 69 8.76 0.65 3.90
CA ILE A 69 8.58 -0.79 4.17
C ILE A 69 9.70 -1.60 3.52
N LEU A 70 10.07 -1.33 2.26
CA LEU A 70 11.20 -2.02 1.61
C LEU A 70 12.47 -1.89 2.45
N LYS A 71 12.77 -0.69 2.96
CA LYS A 71 13.93 -0.42 3.81
C LYS A 71 13.85 -1.12 5.16
N LYS A 72 12.72 -1.00 5.87
CA LYS A 72 12.53 -1.60 7.21
C LYS A 72 12.73 -3.12 7.20
N TYR A 73 12.23 -3.78 6.16
CA TYR A 73 12.28 -5.24 6.03
C TYR A 73 13.40 -5.74 5.13
N ASN A 74 14.32 -4.86 4.71
CA ASN A 74 15.46 -5.18 3.85
C ASN A 74 15.06 -5.96 2.57
N LEU A 75 13.97 -5.52 1.94
CA LEU A 75 13.46 -6.10 0.68
C LEU A 75 14.18 -5.43 -0.49
N THR A 76 15.16 -6.12 -1.08
CA THR A 76 16.08 -5.58 -2.08
C THR A 76 15.89 -6.15 -3.48
N ASP A 77 14.81 -6.89 -3.73
CA ASP A 77 14.51 -7.43 -5.06
C ASP A 77 14.39 -6.28 -6.08
N PRO A 78 15.15 -6.30 -7.21
CA PRO A 78 15.12 -5.22 -8.19
C PRO A 78 13.72 -4.92 -8.74
N ALA A 79 12.84 -5.92 -8.85
CA ALA A 79 11.47 -5.72 -9.28
C ALA A 79 10.64 -4.96 -8.23
N LEU A 80 10.85 -5.24 -6.94
CA LEU A 80 10.21 -4.49 -5.85
C LEU A 80 10.74 -3.05 -5.77
N VAL A 81 12.03 -2.84 -6.03
CA VAL A 81 12.62 -1.50 -6.10
C VAL A 81 11.99 -0.70 -7.23
N LEU A 82 11.91 -1.27 -8.44
CA LEU A 82 11.25 -0.64 -9.59
C LEU A 82 9.77 -0.32 -9.29
N LEU A 83 9.05 -1.27 -8.67
CA LEU A 83 7.66 -1.04 -8.28
C LEU A 83 7.55 0.11 -7.27
N GLY A 84 8.47 0.20 -6.31
CA GLY A 84 8.55 1.32 -5.38
C GLY A 84 8.76 2.66 -6.06
N GLU A 85 9.55 2.73 -7.15
CA GLU A 85 9.70 3.96 -7.95
C GLU A 85 8.41 4.36 -8.66
N ILE A 86 7.67 3.40 -9.20
CA ILE A 86 6.38 3.63 -9.86
C ILE A 86 5.32 4.08 -8.85
N VAL A 87 5.22 3.41 -7.69
CA VAL A 87 4.30 3.76 -6.61
C VAL A 87 4.62 5.16 -6.08
N ARG A 88 5.90 5.48 -5.85
CA ARG A 88 6.33 6.82 -5.45
C ARG A 88 5.90 7.89 -6.45
N ALA A 89 6.09 7.64 -7.75
CA ALA A 89 5.69 8.58 -8.80
C ALA A 89 4.16 8.71 -8.95
N ALA A 90 3.40 7.71 -8.52
CA ALA A 90 1.94 7.72 -8.58
C ALA A 90 1.29 8.36 -7.33
N ASP A 91 1.86 8.13 -6.15
CA ASP A 91 1.34 8.64 -4.88
C ASP A 91 1.83 10.05 -4.56
N SER A 92 3.06 10.37 -4.98
CA SER A 92 3.71 11.66 -4.77
C SER A 92 4.23 12.26 -6.08
N HIS A 93 4.79 13.47 -6.03
CA HIS A 93 5.40 14.14 -7.18
C HIS A 93 6.91 14.28 -6.95
N PRO A 94 7.70 13.18 -7.05
CA PRO A 94 9.14 13.25 -6.85
C PRO A 94 9.81 14.08 -7.94
N SER A 95 11.03 14.56 -7.69
CA SER A 95 11.77 15.40 -8.64
C SER A 95 12.03 14.75 -10.01
N LYS A 96 12.15 13.41 -10.04
CA LYS A 96 12.31 12.60 -11.27
C LYS A 96 11.28 11.47 -11.26
N PRO A 97 10.03 11.72 -11.67
CA PRO A 97 8.98 10.72 -11.62
C PRO A 97 9.18 9.65 -12.70
N HIS A 98 8.93 8.39 -12.34
CA HIS A 98 8.87 7.31 -13.31
C HIS A 98 7.63 7.51 -14.22
N PRO A 99 7.75 7.38 -15.56
CA PRO A 99 6.67 7.72 -16.50
C PRO A 99 5.39 6.88 -16.30
N ALA A 100 5.52 5.65 -15.78
CA ALA A 100 4.37 4.79 -15.49
C ALA A 100 3.51 5.25 -14.29
N GLY A 101 4.03 6.14 -13.43
CA GLY A 101 3.34 6.55 -12.19
C GLY A 101 2.00 7.23 -12.45
N GLU A 102 1.93 8.09 -13.47
CA GLU A 102 0.71 8.81 -13.80
C GLU A 102 -0.43 7.87 -14.21
N GLY A 103 -0.14 6.84 -15.00
CA GLY A 103 -1.12 5.81 -15.36
C GLY A 103 -1.65 5.05 -14.13
N LEU A 104 -0.75 4.66 -13.23
CA LEU A 104 -1.13 4.00 -11.98
C LEU A 104 -2.01 4.90 -11.09
N ARG A 105 -1.69 6.20 -11.01
CA ARG A 105 -2.48 7.20 -10.28
C ARG A 105 -3.91 7.27 -10.80
N TRP A 106 -4.10 7.32 -12.12
CA TRP A 106 -5.43 7.34 -12.74
C TRP A 106 -6.23 6.06 -12.51
N ILE A 107 -5.59 4.89 -12.55
CA ILE A 107 -6.24 3.62 -12.21
C ILE A 107 -6.73 3.64 -10.76
N ALA A 108 -5.89 4.07 -9.80
CA ALA A 108 -6.26 4.15 -8.38
C ALA A 108 -7.39 5.17 -8.12
N HIS A 109 -7.39 6.30 -8.84
CA HIS A 109 -8.51 7.25 -8.80
C HIS A 109 -9.81 6.64 -9.33
N GLY A 110 -9.73 5.84 -10.39
CA GLY A 110 -10.87 5.10 -10.94
C GLY A 110 -11.54 4.21 -9.88
N PHE A 111 -10.77 3.44 -9.12
CA PHE A 111 -11.32 2.61 -8.03
C PHE A 111 -12.07 3.41 -6.97
N ASN A 112 -11.52 4.57 -6.57
CA ASN A 112 -12.19 5.45 -5.61
C ASN A 112 -13.52 6.02 -6.15
N ALA A 113 -13.62 6.24 -7.46
CA ALA A 113 -14.84 6.75 -8.10
C ALA A 113 -15.97 5.72 -8.18
N LEU A 114 -15.69 4.42 -7.97
CA LEU A 114 -16.68 3.34 -8.03
C LEU A 114 -17.51 3.18 -6.74
N GLY A 115 -17.18 3.93 -5.68
CA GLY A 115 -17.93 3.87 -4.40
C GLY A 115 -17.65 2.63 -3.56
N PHE A 116 -16.55 1.91 -3.84
CA PHE A 116 -16.10 0.77 -3.04
C PHE A 116 -15.54 1.20 -1.68
N SER A 117 -15.72 0.34 -0.67
CA SER A 117 -15.03 0.46 0.61
C SER A 117 -13.52 0.21 0.46
N ASP A 118 -12.71 0.68 1.42
CA ASP A 118 -11.25 0.48 1.41
C ASP A 118 -10.88 -1.00 1.33
N HIS A 119 -11.62 -1.88 2.02
CA HIS A 119 -11.41 -3.33 1.95
C HIS A 119 -11.73 -3.91 0.57
N GLU A 120 -12.78 -3.45 -0.09
CA GLU A 120 -13.12 -3.88 -1.46
C GLU A 120 -12.07 -3.43 -2.47
N ILE A 121 -11.55 -2.21 -2.33
CA ILE A 121 -10.44 -1.71 -3.16
C ILE A 121 -9.19 -2.57 -2.95
N LEU A 122 -8.81 -2.85 -1.70
CA LEU A 122 -7.67 -3.72 -1.39
C LEU A 122 -7.83 -5.13 -1.99
N ASN A 123 -9.01 -5.73 -1.86
CA ASN A 123 -9.28 -7.06 -2.38
C ASN A 123 -9.27 -7.09 -3.92
N SER A 124 -9.77 -6.03 -4.56
CA SER A 124 -9.75 -5.89 -6.03
C SER A 124 -8.34 -5.69 -6.59
N ALA A 125 -7.46 -5.04 -5.82
CA ALA A 125 -6.07 -4.81 -6.18
C ALA A 125 -5.13 -5.99 -5.88
N THR A 126 -5.61 -7.02 -5.16
CA THR A 126 -4.85 -8.26 -5.00
C THR A 126 -4.95 -9.13 -6.25
N TRP A 127 -3.94 -9.05 -7.12
CA TRP A 127 -3.69 -10.07 -8.15
C TRP A 127 -3.31 -11.38 -7.45
N ARG A 128 -4.31 -12.13 -6.99
CA ARG A 128 -4.08 -13.54 -6.64
C ARG A 128 -3.76 -14.24 -7.95
N HIS A 129 -2.58 -14.85 -8.05
CA HIS A 129 -2.47 -16.01 -8.93
C HIS A 129 -3.56 -16.98 -8.46
N SER A 130 -4.64 -17.11 -9.23
CA SER A 130 -5.50 -18.27 -9.07
C SER A 130 -4.62 -19.47 -9.39
N THR A 131 -4.15 -20.16 -8.36
CA THR A 131 -3.64 -21.52 -8.52
C THR A 131 -4.76 -22.50 -8.88
N GLU A 132 -5.98 -22.00 -9.14
CA GLU A 132 -6.99 -22.72 -9.90
C GLU A 132 -6.45 -22.94 -11.31
N ASN A 133 -5.81 -24.09 -11.42
CA ASN A 133 -5.48 -24.85 -12.59
C ASN A 133 -6.70 -24.93 -13.51
N THR A 134 -6.94 -23.92 -14.33
CA THR A 134 -7.77 -24.05 -15.53
C THR A 134 -6.97 -24.88 -16.52
N SER A 135 -6.94 -26.18 -16.27
CA SER A 135 -6.67 -27.19 -17.28
C SER A 135 -7.80 -27.12 -18.31
N ILE A 136 -7.58 -26.30 -19.34
CA ILE A 136 -8.33 -26.36 -20.59
C ILE A 136 -7.63 -27.35 -21.50
N TRP A 137 -7.98 -28.62 -21.34
CA TRP A 137 -8.18 -29.53 -22.46
C TRP A 137 -9.67 -29.84 -22.53
#